data_AF-A0A658NLG6-F1
#
_entry.id   AF-A0A658NLG6-F1
#
_cell.length_a   1.000
_cell.length_b   1.000
_cell.length_c   1.000
_cell.angle_alpha   90.00
_cell.angle_beta   90.00
_cell.angle_gamma   90.00
#
_symmetry.space_group_name_H-M   'P 1'
#
loop_
_entity.id
_entity.type
_entity.pdbx_description
1 polymer ?
#
loop_
_entity_poly.entity_id
_entity_poly.type
_entity_poly.pdbx_seq_one_letter_code
_entity_poly.pdbx_strand_id
1 'polypeptide(L)'
;HFVTAFYALLDLETGLLRYAAAGHPPALHFRRRLGKVEELDAAGPPLGLQAESPFAAAERRLEEGDRVLLYTDGLTGARNYRGEP
;
A
#
# COMPACT_ATOMS: atom_id res chain seq x y z
N HIS A 1 -10.58 -17.54 10.30
CA HIS A 1 -9.21 -17.18 9.84
C HIS A 1 -9.28 -15.80 9.21
N PHE A 2 -8.24 -14.98 9.39
CA PHE A 2 -8.17 -13.64 8.77
C PHE A 2 -6.87 -13.49 7.97
N VAL A 3 -6.84 -12.52 7.05
CA VAL A 3 -5.64 -12.19 6.26
C VAL A 3 -5.60 -10.67 5.99
N THR A 4 -4.40 -10.11 5.92
CA THR A 4 -4.23 -8.70 5.52
C THR A 4 -4.02 -8.59 4.01
N ALA A 5 -4.52 -7.51 3.38
CA ALA A 5 -4.32 -7.29 1.95
C ALA A 5 -4.21 -5.80 1.61
N PHE A 6 -3.51 -5.51 0.52
CA PHE A 6 -3.59 -4.23 -0.20
C PHE A 6 -3.95 -4.55 -1.63
N TYR A 7 -4.92 -3.84 -2.19
CA TYR A 7 -5.42 -4.06 -3.54
C TYR A 7 -5.34 -2.76 -4.32
N ALA A 8 -4.80 -2.82 -5.54
CA ALA A 8 -4.64 -1.67 -6.40
C ALA A 8 -4.97 -2.00 -7.86
N LEU A 9 -5.60 -1.04 -8.51
CA LEU A 9 -5.86 -1.02 -9.95
C LEU A 9 -5.20 0.22 -10.53
N LEU A 10 -4.30 0.02 -11.49
CA LEU A 10 -3.63 1.11 -12.20
C LEU A 10 -4.13 1.16 -13.64
N ASP A 11 -4.71 2.31 -14.00
CA ASP A 11 -4.93 2.68 -15.38
C ASP A 11 -3.60 3.21 -15.96
N LEU A 12 -3.06 2.50 -16.96
CA LEU A 12 -1.78 2.84 -17.59
C LEU A 12 -1.90 3.99 -18.60
N GLU A 13 -3.09 4.27 -19.12
CA GLU A 13 -3.32 5.39 -20.03
C GLU A 13 -3.41 6.71 -19.28
N THR A 14 -4.11 6.72 -18.15
CA THR A 14 -4.34 7.95 -17.36
C THR A 14 -3.41 8.11 -16.17
N GLY A 15 -2.70 7.05 -15.76
CA GLY A 15 -1.90 7.00 -14.55
C GLY A 15 -2.73 6.99 -13.27
N LEU A 16 -4.03 6.75 -13.34
CA LEU A 16 -4.91 6.72 -12.17
C LEU A 16 -4.77 5.39 -11.43
N LEU A 17 -4.22 5.46 -10.22
CA LEU A 17 -4.16 4.37 -9.26
C LEU A 17 -5.36 4.45 -8.32
N ARG A 18 -6.21 3.42 -8.30
CA ARG A 18 -7.28 3.24 -7.31
C ARG A 18 -6.88 2.11 -6.38
N TYR A 19 -6.98 2.31 -5.07
CA TYR A 19 -6.46 1.34 -4.11
C TYR A 19 -7.28 1.30 -2.82
N ALA A 20 -7.22 0.17 -2.12
CA ALA A 20 -7.81 -0.04 -0.80
C ALA A 20 -6.94 -1.00 0.01
N ALA A 21 -7.06 -0.95 1.34
CA ALA A 21 -6.30 -1.80 2.24
C ALA A 21 -7.21 -2.48 3.27
N ALA A 22 -6.83 -3.69 3.66
CA ALA A 22 -7.45 -4.52 4.68
C ALA A 22 -6.37 -4.94 5.69
N GLY A 23 -6.03 -4.03 6.61
CA GLY A 23 -5.03 -4.24 7.66
C GLY A 23 -3.58 -4.37 7.20
N HIS A 24 -3.29 -4.19 5.91
CA HIS A 24 -1.94 -4.22 5.36
C HIS A 24 -1.20 -2.91 5.66
N PRO A 25 0.15 -2.91 5.83
CA PRO A 25 0.92 -1.68 5.94
C PRO A 25 0.68 -0.73 4.76
N PRO A 26 0.73 0.60 4.96
CA PRO A 26 0.56 1.57 3.87
C PRO A 26 1.59 1.35 2.76
N ALA A 27 1.13 1.35 1.50
CA ALA A 27 2.05 1.36 0.37
C ALA A 27 2.76 2.73 0.26
N LEU A 28 3.98 2.74 -0.26
CA LEU A 28 4.77 3.97 -0.42
C LEU A 28 4.74 4.45 -1.87
N HIS A 29 4.42 5.72 -2.08
CA HIS A 29 4.49 6.42 -3.38
C HIS A 29 5.73 7.31 -3.42
N PHE A 30 6.71 6.92 -4.24
CA PHE A 30 7.84 7.78 -4.58
C PHE A 30 7.48 8.68 -5.75
N ARG A 31 7.45 9.99 -5.48
CA ARG A 31 7.21 11.05 -6.47
C ARG A 31 8.52 11.49 -7.07
N ARG A 32 8.84 10.98 -8.25
CA ARG A 32 10.15 11.18 -8.91
C ARG A 32 10.47 12.65 -9.09
N ARG A 33 9.51 13.43 -9.58
CA ARG A 33 9.69 14.87 -9.85
C ARG A 33 9.98 15.68 -8.59
N LEU A 34 9.45 15.25 -7.45
CA LEU A 34 9.62 15.95 -6.17
C LEU A 34 10.77 15.37 -5.32
N GLY A 35 11.26 14.18 -5.65
CA GLY A 35 12.23 13.45 -4.83
C GLY A 35 11.68 13.10 -3.44
N LYS A 36 10.36 12.87 -3.32
CA LYS A 36 9.68 12.64 -2.03
C LYS A 36 8.97 11.30 -2.01
N VAL A 37 8.86 10.74 -0.81
CA VAL A 37 8.05 9.55 -0.53
C VAL A 37 6.85 9.98 0.30
N GLU A 38 5.68 9.50 -0.09
CA GLU A 38 4.40 9.73 0.60
C GLU A 38 3.71 8.39 0.81
N GLU A 39 2.97 8.23 1.89
CA GLU A 39 2.16 7.03 2.12
C GLU A 39 0.87 7.11 1.29
N LEU A 40 0.49 5.97 0.72
CA LEU A 40 -0.82 5.75 0.13
C LEU A 40 -1.77 5.29 1.23
N ASP A 41 -2.33 6.27 1.92
CA ASP A 41 -3.14 6.06 3.10
C ASP A 41 -4.49 5.42 2.73
N ALA A 42 -4.62 4.14 3.03
CA ALA A 42 -5.85 3.37 2.95
C ALA A 42 -5.92 2.45 4.16
N ALA A 43 -7.11 2.36 4.75
CA ALA A 43 -7.33 1.60 5.96
C ALA A 43 -8.60 0.74 5.84
N GLY A 44 -8.62 -0.34 6.60
CA GLY A 44 -9.73 -1.27 6.70
C GLY A 44 -9.33 -2.42 7.61
N PRO A 45 -10.29 -3.13 8.21
CA PRO A 45 -9.97 -4.31 9.02
C PRO A 45 -9.40 -5.44 8.15
N PRO A 46 -8.61 -6.37 8.71
CA PRO A 46 -8.22 -7.58 7.99
C PRO A 46 -9.44 -8.33 7.43
N LEU A 47 -9.27 -8.94 6.25
CA LEU A 47 -10.30 -9.71 5.60
C LEU A 47 -10.72 -10.89 6.49
N GLY A 48 -12.03 -11.13 6.60
CA GLY A 48 -12.60 -12.19 7.43
C GLY A 48 -12.72 -11.87 8.93
N LEU A 49 -12.32 -10.66 9.36
CA LEU A 49 -12.49 -10.22 10.76
C LEU A 49 -13.88 -9.61 11.03
N GLN A 50 -14.46 -8.91 10.06
CA GLN A 50 -15.83 -8.39 10.09
C GLN A 50 -16.59 -8.90 8.86
N ALA A 51 -17.82 -9.38 9.07
CA ALA A 51 -18.65 -9.95 8.00
C ALA A 51 -19.00 -8.93 6.92
N GLU A 52 -19.27 -7.70 7.32
CA GLU A 52 -19.52 -6.58 6.42
C GLU A 52 -18.71 -5.38 6.87
N SER A 53 -17.56 -5.18 6.24
CA SER A 53 -16.78 -3.95 6.41
C SER A 53 -16.57 -3.31 5.04
N PRO A 54 -17.10 -2.09 4.81
CA PRO A 54 -16.84 -1.40 3.55
C PRO A 54 -15.36 -0.96 3.53
N PHE A 55 -14.61 -1.50 2.56
CA PHE A 55 -13.27 -1.03 2.27
C PHE A 55 -13.36 0.23 1.42
N ALA A 56 -12.98 1.38 1.99
CA ALA A 56 -12.95 2.63 1.25
C ALA A 56 -11.80 2.61 0.25
N ALA A 57 -12.12 2.85 -1.03
CA ALA A 57 -11.11 3.04 -2.05
C ALA A 57 -10.65 4.50 -2.06
N ALA A 58 -9.33 4.69 -2.16
CA ALA A 58 -8.67 5.96 -2.39
C ALA A 58 -8.07 5.99 -3.81
N GLU A 59 -7.77 7.20 -4.28
CA GLU A 59 -7.21 7.41 -5.61
C GLU A 59 -5.94 8.26 -5.56
N ARG A 60 -4.97 7.93 -6.42
CA ARG A 60 -3.73 8.70 -6.62
C ARG A 60 -3.41 8.73 -8.10
N ARG A 61 -3.03 9.89 -8.63
CA ARG A 61 -2.50 9.98 -9.99
C ARG A 61 -0.98 9.88 -9.95
N LEU A 62 -0.45 8.91 -10.67
CA LEU A 62 0.99 8.71 -10.81
C LEU A 62 1.50 9.54 -11.99
N GLU A 63 2.66 10.17 -11.80
CA GLU A 63 3.41 10.85 -12.86
C GLU A 63 4.45 9.88 -13.47
N GLU A 64 4.94 10.19 -14.67
CA GLU A 64 5.94 9.35 -15.34
C GLU A 64 7.21 9.17 -14.48
N GLY A 65 7.57 7.91 -14.26
CA GLY A 65 8.75 7.52 -13.47
C GLY A 65 8.52 7.53 -11.95
N ASP A 66 7.32 7.84 -11.48
CA ASP A 66 6.91 7.56 -10.10
C ASP A 66 6.95 6.05 -9.82
N ARG A 67 7.04 5.69 -8.53
CA ARG A 67 7.05 4.28 -8.10
C ARG A 67 6.08 4.07 -6.95
N VAL A 68 5.47 2.90 -6.91
CA VAL A 68 4.68 2.42 -5.77
C VAL A 68 5.37 1.18 -5.20
N LEU A 69 5.64 1.18 -3.90
CA LEU A 69 6.26 0.07 -3.18
C LEU A 69 5.27 -0.54 -2.19
N LEU A 70 5.01 -1.83 -2.36
CA LEU A 70 4.26 -2.65 -1.42
C LEU A 70 5.25 -3.52 -0.64
N TYR A 71 4.99 -3.72 0.64
CA TYR A 71 5.81 -4.53 1.51
C TYR A 71 4.94 -5.20 2.58
N THR A 72 5.40 -6.33 3.08
CA THR A 72 4.76 -7.02 4.21
C THR A 72 5.44 -6.65 5.52
N ASP A 73 4.74 -6.83 6.64
CA ASP A 73 5.28 -6.68 8.01
C ASP A 73 6.52 -7.54 8.28
N GLY A 74 6.71 -8.65 7.57
CA GLY A 74 7.96 -9.41 7.58
C GLY A 74 9.20 -8.58 7.24
N LEU A 75 9.06 -7.46 6.52
CA LEU A 75 10.15 -6.53 6.25
C LEU A 75 10.45 -5.61 7.44
N THR A 76 9.42 -5.07 8.09
CA THR A 76 9.61 -4.13 9.22
C THR A 76 10.03 -4.83 10.50
N GLY A 77 9.71 -6.12 10.64
CA GLY A 77 10.22 -6.99 11.69
C GLY A 77 11.52 -7.73 11.33
N ALA A 78 12.07 -7.53 10.12
CA ALA A 78 13.29 -8.20 9.71
C ALA A 78 14.48 -7.74 10.54
N ARG A 79 15.50 -8.60 10.62
CA ARG A 79 16.79 -8.26 11.20
C ARG A 79 17.87 -8.46 10.15
N ASN A 80 18.90 -7.62 10.18
CA ASN A 80 20.08 -7.82 9.38
C ASN A 80 20.86 -9.07 9.85
N TYR A 81 21.92 -9.44 9.14
CA TYR A 81 22.74 -10.62 9.44
C TYR A 81 23.47 -10.54 10.80
N ARG A 82 23.51 -9.36 11.44
CA ARG A 82 24.04 -9.13 12.78
C ARG A 82 22.96 -9.20 13.87
N GLY A 83 21.71 -9.40 13.50
CA GLY A 83 20.57 -9.46 14.42
C GLY A 83 20.03 -8.08 14.84
N GLU A 84 20.46 -7.00 14.19
CA GLU A 84 19.94 -5.66 14.39
C GLU A 84 18.68 -5.46 13.52
N PRO A 85 17.67 -4.70 13.97
CA PRO A 85 16.55 -4.31 13.13
C PRO A 85 16.99 -3.45 11.93
#